data_AF-A0A7W3ZPR2-F1
#
_entry.id   AF-A0A7W3ZPR2-F1
#
_cell.length_a   1.000
_cell.length_b   1.000
_cell.length_c   1.000
_cell.angle_alpha   90.00
_cell.angle_beta   90.00
_cell.angle_gamma   90.00
#
_symmetry.space_group_name_H-M   'P 1'
#
loop_
_entity.id
_entity.type
_entity.pdbx_description
1 polymer ?
#
loop_
_entity_poly.entity_id
_entity_poly.type
_entity_poly.pdbx_seq_one_letter_code
_entity_poly.pdbx_strand_id
1 'polypeptide(L)'
;MKRWAAKAPAPMREDDATWTSVFTDRIKSTDPVLFFTAEIRVTWRRADATTPANRYTAPRLARRAIEKAAEHCDVLRPEATEQDITIAVRAQLPLVADGVVVTDVHVRISVDDATRRAALHSERVRQEYRRQEERIRHDHELDELARRQVRAREAFLREEILANPATARLYGLLEGASKHWSRLGGPPTGTDLDELVREVQQWHPGQQWVTVAQLLHSFVASLTEEGRRELLTLLVDAVRAFGDEHTAHRLALIPGEVQ
;
A
#
# COMPACT_ATOMS: atom_id res chain seq x y z
N MET A 1 69.30 48.95 10.09
CA MET A 1 68.14 48.12 10.49
C MET A 1 67.00 49.04 10.95
N LYS A 2 66.04 49.31 10.07
CA LYS A 2 64.87 50.17 10.34
C LYS A 2 63.81 49.36 11.07
N ARG A 3 63.51 49.71 12.33
CA ARG A 3 62.40 49.12 13.10
C ARG A 3 61.08 49.70 12.56
N TRP A 4 60.26 48.86 11.95
CA TRP A 4 58.86 49.18 11.67
C TRP A 4 58.09 49.16 12.99
N ALA A 5 57.61 50.33 13.41
CA ALA A 5 56.65 50.45 14.49
C ALA A 5 55.32 49.88 13.97
N ALA A 6 54.88 48.76 14.56
CA ALA A 6 53.56 48.21 14.32
C ALA A 6 52.51 49.25 14.73
N LYS A 7 51.68 49.64 13.76
CA LYS A 7 50.53 50.53 13.94
C LYS A 7 49.57 49.85 14.92
N ALA A 8 49.39 50.44 16.10
CA ALA A 8 48.41 49.99 17.08
C ALA A 8 47.01 49.91 16.43
N PRO A 9 46.20 48.88 16.73
CA PRO A 9 44.83 48.81 16.24
C PRO A 9 44.04 50.01 16.78
N ALA A 10 43.22 50.60 15.90
CA ALA A 10 42.37 51.74 16.21
C ALA A 10 41.46 51.46 17.43
N PRO A 11 41.13 52.47 18.25
CA PRO A 11 40.22 52.29 19.37
C PRO A 11 38.83 51.88 18.85
N MET A 12 38.30 50.76 19.36
CA MET A 12 36.90 50.37 19.22
C MET A 12 36.02 51.53 19.66
N ARG A 13 35.09 51.97 18.80
CA ARG A 13 34.02 52.88 19.19
C ARG A 13 33.18 52.20 20.28
N GLU A 14 32.89 52.92 21.37
CA GLU A 14 32.01 52.47 22.46
C GLU A 14 30.57 52.16 21.99
N ASP A 15 30.22 52.51 20.74
CA ASP A 15 28.91 52.29 20.12
C ASP A 15 28.63 50.84 19.67
N ASP A 16 29.65 49.97 19.60
CA ASP A 16 29.51 48.56 19.15
C ASP A 16 29.74 47.56 20.29
N ALA A 17 29.39 47.93 21.53
CA ALA A 17 29.43 46.99 22.64
C ALA A 17 28.45 45.83 22.40
N THR A 18 28.97 44.61 22.25
CA THR A 18 28.19 43.38 22.21
C THR A 18 28.13 42.74 23.58
N TRP A 19 26.94 42.35 24.02
CA TRP A 19 26.70 41.64 25.27
C TRP A 19 26.22 40.21 25.00
N THR A 20 26.56 39.31 25.90
CA THR A 20 26.15 37.91 25.84
C THR A 20 25.34 37.55 27.06
N SER A 21 24.16 36.97 26.87
CA SER A 21 23.32 36.41 27.93
C SER A 21 23.16 34.92 27.74
N VAL A 22 23.34 34.15 28.82
CA VAL A 22 23.10 32.70 28.84
C VAL A 22 21.97 32.41 29.82
N PHE A 23 21.00 31.62 29.41
CA PHE A 23 19.89 31.18 30.27
C PHE A 23 19.43 29.77 29.87
N THR A 24 18.81 29.09 30.83
CA THR A 24 18.20 27.78 30.61
C THR A 24 16.69 27.91 30.59
N ASP A 25 16.04 27.10 29.74
CA ASP A 25 14.59 27.16 29.56
C ASP A 25 14.00 25.77 29.26
N ARG A 26 12.69 25.65 29.49
CA ARG A 26 11.89 24.48 29.11
C ARG A 26 10.99 24.83 27.94
N ILE A 27 11.25 24.20 26.79
CA ILE A 27 10.54 24.47 25.54
C ILE A 27 9.63 23.28 25.25
N LYS A 28 8.39 23.55 24.84
CA LYS A 28 7.45 22.50 24.44
C LYS A 28 7.87 21.89 23.11
N SER A 29 7.66 20.59 22.97
CA SER A 29 7.81 19.90 21.68
C SER A 29 6.50 19.87 20.90
N THR A 30 6.49 19.18 19.75
CA THR A 30 5.26 18.88 19.00
C THR A 30 4.19 18.24 19.88
N ASP A 31 4.57 17.42 20.86
CA ASP A 31 3.66 16.96 21.89
C ASP A 31 3.67 17.96 23.07
N PRO A 32 2.53 18.61 23.40
CA PRO A 32 2.47 19.65 24.42
C PRO A 32 2.76 19.14 25.84
N VAL A 33 2.80 17.82 26.04
CA VAL A 33 3.12 17.17 27.32
C VAL A 33 4.62 16.90 27.46
N LEU A 34 5.39 16.94 26.36
CA LEU A 34 6.83 16.66 26.33
C LEU A 34 7.63 17.96 26.15
N PHE A 35 8.75 18.05 26.87
CA PHE A 35 9.57 19.27 26.93
C PHE A 35 11.04 18.99 26.63
N PHE A 36 11.68 19.93 25.95
CA PHE A 36 13.12 20.05 25.84
C PHE A 36 13.68 20.90 26.98
N THR A 37 14.87 20.55 27.45
CA THR A 37 15.69 21.46 28.27
C THR A 37 16.71 22.11 27.34
N ALA A 38 16.58 23.42 27.14
CA ALA A 38 17.50 24.17 26.29
C ALA A 38 18.40 25.08 27.11
N GLU A 39 19.68 25.07 26.77
CA GLU A 39 20.64 26.10 27.17
C GLU A 39 20.79 27.06 26.00
N ILE A 40 20.45 28.33 26.21
CA ILE A 40 20.38 29.35 25.16
C ILE A 40 21.42 30.43 25.46
N ARG A 41 22.30 30.67 24.49
CA ARG A 41 23.27 31.76 24.49
C ARG A 41 22.88 32.76 23.41
N VAL A 42 22.64 34.00 23.83
CA VAL A 42 22.21 35.10 22.95
C VAL A 42 23.27 36.18 22.99
N THR A 43 23.79 36.55 21.83
CA THR A 43 24.61 37.75 21.66
C THR A 43 23.76 38.86 21.08
N TRP A 44 23.86 40.05 21.67
CA TRP A 44 23.06 41.20 21.29
C TRP A 44 23.83 42.50 21.47
N ARG A 45 23.41 43.53 20.75
CA ARG A 45 23.91 44.90 20.87
C ARG A 45 22.73 45.86 20.96
N ARG A 46 23.01 47.10 21.37
CA ARG A 46 22.02 48.17 21.31
C ARG A 46 21.84 48.59 19.85
N ALA A 47 20.61 48.95 19.49
CA ALA A 47 20.31 49.50 18.17
C ALA A 47 21.01 50.86 17.99
N ASP A 48 20.89 51.73 19.02
CA ASP A 48 21.53 53.04 19.09
C ASP A 48 22.00 53.33 20.53
N ALA A 49 23.05 54.15 20.68
CA ALA A 49 23.61 54.53 21.98
C ALA A 49 22.61 55.31 22.87
N THR A 50 21.65 56.01 22.26
CA THR A 50 20.66 56.87 22.93
C THR A 50 19.37 56.15 23.32
N THR A 51 19.13 54.95 22.79
CA THR A 51 17.87 54.23 23.01
C THR A 51 17.95 53.42 24.31
N PRO A 52 17.01 53.56 25.26
CA PRO A 52 17.01 52.78 26.49
C PRO A 52 16.76 51.31 26.15
N ALA A 53 17.80 50.50 26.25
CA ALA A 53 17.74 49.06 25.97
C ALA A 53 17.55 48.25 27.26
N ASN A 54 16.52 47.42 27.30
CA ASN A 54 16.30 46.48 28.39
C ASN A 54 17.03 45.16 28.10
N ARG A 55 17.95 44.77 29.00
CA ARG A 55 18.72 43.51 28.91
C ARG A 55 17.85 42.25 28.84
N TYR A 56 16.61 42.31 29.33
CA TYR A 56 15.67 41.19 29.31
C TYR A 56 14.93 41.05 27.96
N THR A 57 15.03 42.03 27.06
CA THR A 57 14.37 41.97 25.74
C THR A 57 15.06 40.96 24.81
N ALA A 58 16.40 40.92 24.76
CA ALA A 58 17.14 39.97 23.92
C ALA A 58 16.79 38.49 24.23
N PRO A 59 16.83 38.03 25.51
CA PRO A 59 16.39 36.68 25.87
C PRO A 59 14.94 36.38 25.47
N ARG A 60 14.02 37.33 25.64
CA ARG A 60 12.60 37.15 25.28
C ARG A 60 12.37 37.03 23.78
N LEU A 61 13.12 37.78 22.96
CA LEU A 61 13.08 37.69 21.50
C LEU A 61 13.61 36.33 21.02
N ALA A 62 14.78 35.93 21.52
CA ALA A 62 15.38 34.64 21.19
C ALA A 62 14.46 33.49 21.61
N ARG A 63 13.90 33.54 22.83
CA ARG A 63 12.94 32.53 23.32
C ARG A 63 11.74 32.38 22.39
N ARG A 64 11.11 33.47 21.95
CA ARG A 64 9.96 33.41 21.03
C ARG A 64 10.30 32.76 19.69
N ALA A 65 11.47 33.09 19.12
CA ALA A 65 11.92 32.50 17.87
C ALA A 65 12.20 31.00 18.03
N ILE A 66 12.79 30.61 19.16
CA ILE A 66 13.09 29.21 19.51
C ILE A 66 11.81 28.41 19.77
N GLU A 67 10.85 28.95 20.54
CA GLU A 67 9.56 28.30 20.81
C GLU A 67 8.81 28.01 19.51
N LYS A 68 8.76 29.00 18.60
CA LYS A 68 8.13 28.82 17.27
C LYS A 68 8.83 27.74 16.43
N ALA A 69 10.15 27.65 16.49
CA ALA A 69 10.89 26.61 15.79
C ALA A 69 10.66 25.22 16.40
N ALA A 70 10.52 25.14 17.73
CA ALA A 70 10.36 23.88 18.46
C ALA A 70 8.97 23.23 18.33
N GLU A 71 7.94 23.99 17.91
CA GLU A 71 6.56 23.48 17.73
C GLU A 71 6.45 22.27 16.79
N HIS A 72 7.42 22.08 15.90
CA HIS A 72 7.42 21.01 14.91
C HIS A 72 8.47 19.93 15.20
N CYS A 73 9.20 20.06 16.30
CA CYS A 73 10.31 19.19 16.63
C CYS A 73 9.94 18.11 17.65
N ASP A 74 10.48 16.91 17.42
CA ASP A 74 10.26 15.75 18.30
C ASP A 74 11.40 15.61 19.34
N VAL A 75 11.01 15.26 20.56
CA VAL A 75 11.89 14.95 21.69
C VAL A 75 12.75 13.70 21.45
N LEU A 76 12.30 12.80 20.57
CA LEU A 76 13.04 11.59 20.22
C LEU A 76 14.31 11.84 19.41
N ARG A 77 14.45 13.02 18.78
CA ARG A 77 15.59 13.36 17.91
C ARG A 77 16.29 14.66 18.35
N PRO A 78 16.89 14.69 19.56
CA PRO A 78 17.40 15.94 20.14
C PRO A 78 18.49 16.62 19.30
N GLU A 79 19.38 15.85 18.67
CA GLU A 79 20.45 16.39 17.82
C GLU A 79 19.88 17.02 16.53
N ALA A 80 18.89 16.38 15.91
CA ALA A 80 18.21 16.92 14.74
C ALA A 80 17.42 18.18 15.13
N THR A 81 16.71 18.13 16.25
CA THR A 81 15.97 19.28 16.78
C THR A 81 16.88 20.48 17.08
N GLU A 82 18.08 20.25 17.62
CA GLU A 82 19.06 21.32 17.85
C GLU A 82 19.47 21.99 16.54
N GLN A 83 19.73 21.18 15.51
CA GLN A 83 20.09 21.67 14.18
C GLN A 83 18.92 22.43 13.52
N ASP A 84 17.71 21.88 13.59
CA ASP A 84 16.50 22.46 12.98
C ASP A 84 16.16 23.82 13.62
N ILE A 85 16.21 23.89 14.96
CA ILE A 85 16.02 25.15 15.70
C ILE A 85 17.11 26.15 15.36
N THR A 86 18.38 25.72 15.29
CA THR A 86 19.50 26.60 14.94
C THR A 86 19.32 27.17 13.54
N ILE A 87 18.92 26.37 12.55
CA ILE A 87 18.65 26.81 11.18
C ILE A 87 17.49 27.80 11.16
N ALA A 88 16.37 27.47 11.82
CA ALA A 88 15.16 28.28 11.82
C ALA A 88 15.37 29.64 12.51
N VAL A 89 16.15 29.68 13.60
CA VAL A 89 16.48 30.92 14.30
C VAL A 89 17.48 31.74 13.50
N ARG A 90 18.51 31.12 12.90
CA ARG A 90 19.47 31.82 12.04
C ARG A 90 18.81 32.49 10.83
N ALA A 91 17.80 31.86 10.25
CA ALA A 91 17.03 32.45 9.15
C ALA A 91 16.25 33.72 9.55
N GLN A 92 16.01 33.93 10.85
CA GLN A 92 15.29 35.09 11.40
C GLN A 92 16.22 36.16 11.97
N LEU A 93 17.54 35.92 12.02
CA LEU A 93 18.51 36.89 12.50
C LEU A 93 18.80 37.96 11.43
N PRO A 94 19.05 39.22 11.82
CA PRO A 94 19.03 39.74 13.19
C PRO A 94 17.60 40.01 13.71
N LEU A 95 17.32 39.67 14.97
CA LEU A 95 16.03 39.99 15.62
C LEU A 95 16.12 41.38 16.25
N VAL A 96 15.15 42.25 15.96
CA VAL A 96 15.15 43.64 16.44
C VAL A 96 13.86 43.95 17.21
N ALA A 97 13.97 44.40 18.46
CA ALA A 97 12.87 45.02 19.19
C ALA A 97 13.38 45.89 20.36
N ASP A 98 12.61 46.92 20.73
CA ASP A 98 12.85 47.80 21.89
C ASP A 98 14.31 48.28 22.04
N GLY A 99 14.92 48.72 20.93
CA GLY A 99 16.30 49.22 20.93
C GLY A 99 17.39 48.15 21.11
N VAL A 100 17.04 46.86 20.99
CA VAL A 100 17.95 45.72 21.08
C VAL A 100 18.01 44.99 19.73
N VAL A 101 19.23 44.66 19.29
CA VAL A 101 19.50 43.88 18.09
C VAL A 101 20.20 42.59 18.50
N VAL A 102 19.55 41.45 18.31
CA VAL A 102 20.15 40.12 18.52
C VAL A 102 20.92 39.73 17.26
N THR A 103 22.21 39.48 17.41
CA THR A 103 23.13 39.20 16.29
C THR A 103 23.39 37.72 16.10
N ASP A 104 23.45 36.95 17.18
CA ASP A 104 23.69 35.52 17.12
C ASP A 104 23.02 34.81 18.31
N VAL A 105 22.51 33.61 18.04
CA VAL A 105 21.81 32.75 19.00
C VAL A 105 22.33 31.33 18.83
N HIS A 106 22.86 30.80 19.92
CA HIS A 106 23.26 29.41 20.03
C HIS A 106 22.32 28.69 21.00
N VAL A 107 21.81 27.55 20.58
CA VAL A 107 20.90 26.71 21.36
C VAL A 107 21.54 25.34 21.50
N ARG A 108 21.59 24.83 22.72
CA ARG A 108 21.95 23.44 23.01
C ARG A 108 20.76 22.73 23.63
N ILE A 109 20.43 21.55 23.12
CA ILE A 109 19.22 20.84 23.54
C ILE A 109 19.59 19.56 24.29
N SER A 110 18.89 19.36 25.40
CA SER A 110 18.96 18.14 26.19
C SER A 110 17.55 17.68 26.55
N VAL A 111 17.38 16.38 26.73
CA VAL A 111 16.11 15.75 27.06
C VAL A 111 16.37 14.86 28.27
N ASP A 112 15.53 14.97 29.29
CA ASP A 112 15.61 14.11 30.46
C ASP A 112 15.16 12.68 30.12
N ASP A 113 15.79 11.70 30.76
CA ASP A 113 15.52 10.28 30.50
C ASP A 113 14.07 9.87 30.80
N ALA A 114 13.37 10.59 31.67
CA ALA A 114 11.96 10.35 31.95
C ALA A 114 11.09 10.75 30.74
N THR A 115 11.26 11.98 30.24
CA THR A 115 10.57 12.45 29.02
C THR A 115 10.91 11.60 27.80
N ARG A 116 12.18 11.22 27.61
CA ARG A 116 12.57 10.34 26.50
C ARG A 116 11.87 8.97 26.58
N ARG A 117 11.79 8.36 27.76
CA ARG A 117 11.08 7.09 27.96
C ARG A 117 9.57 7.23 27.72
N ALA A 118 8.96 8.31 28.20
CA ALA A 118 7.54 8.59 27.97
C ALA A 118 7.24 8.76 26.47
N ALA A 119 8.08 9.50 25.75
CA ALA A 119 7.98 9.69 24.30
C ALA A 119 8.04 8.34 23.56
N LEU A 120 9.05 7.51 23.85
CA LEU A 120 9.20 6.18 23.24
C LEU A 120 8.02 5.25 23.56
N HIS A 121 7.50 5.30 24.78
CA HIS A 121 6.33 4.52 25.16
C HIS A 121 5.09 4.96 24.36
N SER A 122 4.85 6.28 24.27
CA SER A 122 3.73 6.83 23.50
C SER A 122 3.82 6.47 22.01
N GLU A 123 5.02 6.46 21.44
CA GLU A 123 5.23 6.08 20.04
C GLU A 123 4.95 4.58 19.82
N ARG A 124 5.45 3.71 20.70
CA ARG A 124 5.18 2.27 20.64
C ARG A 124 3.69 1.98 20.70
N VAL A 125 2.99 2.59 21.65
CA VAL A 125 1.54 2.43 21.79
C VAL A 125 0.82 2.90 20.52
N ARG A 126 1.19 4.06 19.95
CA ARG A 126 0.63 4.53 18.67
C ARG A 126 0.89 3.55 17.52
N GLN A 127 2.08 2.97 17.43
CA GLN A 127 2.40 1.97 16.40
C GLN A 127 1.58 0.68 16.57
N GLU A 128 1.40 0.21 17.82
CA GLU A 128 0.58 -0.95 18.12
C GLU A 128 -0.89 -0.72 17.74
N TYR A 129 -1.46 0.43 18.09
CA TYR A 129 -2.82 0.79 17.68
C TYR A 129 -2.98 0.79 16.15
N ARG A 130 -2.04 1.40 15.41
CA ARG A 130 -2.09 1.40 13.93
C ARG A 130 -2.07 -0.01 13.35
N ARG A 131 -1.17 -0.86 13.85
CA ARG A 131 -1.11 -2.27 13.42
C ARG A 131 -2.40 -3.02 13.73
N GLN A 132 -3.03 -2.73 14.87
CA GLN A 132 -4.28 -3.36 15.26
C GLN A 132 -5.44 -2.91 14.37
N GLU A 133 -5.51 -1.63 14.03
CA GLU A 133 -6.52 -1.10 13.09
C GLU A 133 -6.37 -1.74 11.70
N GLU A 134 -5.13 -1.87 11.19
CA GLU A 134 -4.86 -2.53 9.91
C GLU A 134 -5.31 -3.99 9.92
N ARG A 135 -5.06 -4.72 11.01
CA ARG A 135 -5.52 -6.11 11.18
C ARG A 135 -7.04 -6.20 11.18
N ILE A 136 -7.72 -5.38 11.98
CA ILE A 136 -9.18 -5.37 12.06
C ILE A 136 -9.79 -5.05 10.69
N ARG A 137 -9.22 -4.09 9.96
CA ARG A 137 -9.66 -3.77 8.60
C ARG A 137 -9.50 -4.95 7.66
N HIS A 138 -8.34 -5.60 7.69
CA HIS A 138 -8.08 -6.75 6.83
C HIS A 138 -9.04 -7.91 7.14
N ASP A 139 -9.28 -8.20 8.42
CA ASP A 139 -10.22 -9.24 8.85
C ASP A 139 -11.65 -8.93 8.37
N HIS A 140 -12.08 -7.66 8.44
CA HIS A 140 -13.37 -7.24 7.89
C HIS A 140 -13.47 -7.43 6.37
N GLU A 141 -12.40 -7.12 5.63
CA GLU A 141 -12.35 -7.33 4.17
C GLU A 141 -12.46 -8.82 3.81
N LEU A 142 -11.80 -9.70 4.58
CA LEU A 142 -11.89 -11.16 4.42
C LEU A 142 -13.30 -11.69 4.74
N ASP A 143 -13.91 -11.21 5.82
CA ASP A 143 -15.27 -11.57 6.21
C ASP A 143 -16.30 -11.15 5.15
N GLU A 144 -16.15 -9.95 4.57
CA GLU A 144 -17.00 -9.51 3.46
C GLU A 144 -16.85 -10.40 2.23
N LEU A 145 -15.61 -10.77 1.87
CA LEU A 145 -15.35 -11.67 0.75
C LEU A 145 -16.01 -13.04 1.00
N ALA A 146 -15.86 -13.60 2.20
CA ALA A 146 -16.46 -14.87 2.57
C ALA A 146 -18.00 -14.81 2.46
N ARG A 147 -18.62 -13.72 2.95
CA ARG A 147 -20.08 -13.52 2.82
C ARG A 147 -20.52 -13.43 1.36
N ARG A 148 -19.77 -12.73 0.50
CA ARG A 148 -20.07 -12.64 -0.93
C ARG A 148 -19.95 -14.02 -1.61
N GLN A 149 -18.93 -14.79 -1.27
CA GLN A 149 -18.76 -16.16 -1.79
C GLN A 149 -19.90 -17.08 -1.34
N VAL A 150 -20.30 -17.03 -0.06
CA VAL A 150 -21.43 -17.82 0.44
C VAL A 150 -22.72 -17.43 -0.28
N ARG A 151 -23.02 -16.14 -0.43
CA ARG A 151 -24.20 -15.67 -1.18
C ARG A 151 -24.18 -16.09 -2.64
N ALA A 152 -23.02 -15.97 -3.30
CA ALA A 152 -22.87 -16.40 -4.69
C ALA A 152 -23.06 -17.91 -4.84
N ARG A 153 -22.53 -18.70 -3.90
CA ARG A 153 -22.72 -20.15 -3.87
C ARG A 153 -24.17 -20.51 -3.62
N GLU A 154 -24.83 -19.87 -2.67
CA GLU A 154 -26.25 -20.09 -2.37
C GLU A 154 -27.14 -19.75 -3.57
N ALA A 155 -26.88 -18.61 -4.23
CA ALA A 155 -27.59 -18.21 -5.45
C ALA A 155 -27.38 -19.24 -6.56
N PHE A 156 -26.14 -19.67 -6.81
CA PHE A 156 -25.84 -20.71 -7.79
C PHE A 156 -26.54 -22.04 -7.48
N LEU A 157 -26.50 -22.48 -6.22
CA LEU A 157 -27.20 -23.69 -5.78
C LEU A 157 -28.71 -23.59 -6.03
N ARG A 158 -29.30 -22.42 -5.74
CA ARG A 158 -30.74 -22.20 -5.87
C ARG A 158 -31.20 -22.05 -7.33
N GLU A 159 -30.46 -21.29 -8.13
CA GLU A 159 -30.85 -20.89 -9.48
C GLU A 159 -30.47 -21.91 -10.54
N GLU A 160 -29.32 -22.58 -10.41
CA GLU A 160 -28.82 -23.50 -11.44
C GLU A 160 -29.01 -24.97 -11.04
N ILE A 161 -28.75 -25.30 -9.78
CA ILE A 161 -28.75 -26.69 -9.31
C ILE A 161 -30.15 -27.16 -8.91
N LEU A 162 -30.87 -26.40 -8.10
CA LEU A 162 -32.22 -26.79 -7.69
C LEU A 162 -33.25 -26.61 -8.82
N ALA A 163 -32.99 -25.72 -9.78
CA ALA A 163 -33.85 -25.55 -10.96
C ALA A 163 -33.69 -26.69 -11.98
N ASN A 164 -32.52 -27.36 -11.99
CA ASN A 164 -32.22 -28.44 -12.92
C ASN A 164 -31.59 -29.64 -12.21
N PRO A 165 -32.34 -30.75 -12.04
CA PRO A 165 -31.84 -31.94 -11.34
C PRO A 165 -30.61 -32.59 -12.00
N ALA A 166 -30.41 -32.41 -13.32
CA ALA A 166 -29.20 -32.86 -14.01
C ALA A 166 -27.98 -32.03 -13.59
N THR A 167 -28.14 -30.71 -13.44
CA THR A 167 -27.08 -29.80 -12.96
C THR A 167 -26.72 -30.10 -11.50
N ALA A 168 -27.70 -30.45 -10.66
CA ALA A 168 -27.47 -30.89 -9.27
C ALA A 168 -26.55 -32.11 -9.17
N ARG A 169 -26.82 -33.11 -10.01
CA ARG A 169 -26.04 -34.35 -10.09
C ARG A 169 -24.61 -34.09 -10.58
N LEU A 170 -24.48 -33.29 -11.65
CA LEU A 170 -23.18 -32.84 -12.18
C LEU A 170 -22.37 -32.07 -11.14
N TYR A 171 -22.99 -31.15 -10.39
CA TYR A 171 -22.33 -30.42 -9.31
C TYR A 171 -21.88 -31.35 -8.18
N GLY A 172 -22.70 -32.33 -7.78
CA GLY A 172 -22.31 -33.34 -6.79
C GLY A 172 -21.12 -34.21 -7.24
N LEU A 173 -21.09 -34.59 -8.52
CA LEU A 173 -19.96 -35.29 -9.13
C LEU A 173 -18.70 -34.40 -9.20
N LEU A 174 -18.85 -33.12 -9.55
CA LEU A 174 -17.77 -32.12 -9.58
C LEU A 174 -17.21 -31.83 -8.19
N GLU A 175 -18.04 -31.67 -7.16
CA GLU A 175 -17.63 -31.42 -5.79
C GLU A 175 -16.93 -32.63 -5.18
N GLY A 176 -17.47 -33.84 -5.40
CA GLY A 176 -16.85 -35.11 -4.99
C GLY A 176 -15.53 -35.41 -5.70
N ALA A 177 -15.43 -35.07 -6.99
CA ALA A 177 -14.23 -35.26 -7.80
C ALA A 177 -13.28 -34.06 -7.79
N SER A 178 -13.57 -32.97 -7.06
CA SER A 178 -12.81 -31.70 -7.08
C SER A 178 -11.33 -31.84 -6.69
N LYS A 179 -10.92 -32.95 -6.07
CA LYS A 179 -9.50 -33.31 -5.84
C LYS A 179 -8.78 -33.86 -7.08
N HIS A 180 -9.52 -34.25 -8.13
CA HIS A 180 -9.05 -35.01 -9.30
C HIS A 180 -9.48 -34.40 -10.65
N TRP A 181 -10.25 -33.31 -10.67
CA TRP A 181 -10.46 -32.54 -11.90
C TRP A 181 -9.17 -31.80 -12.23
N SER A 182 -8.30 -32.48 -12.98
CA SER A 182 -7.17 -31.85 -13.65
C SER A 182 -7.68 -30.63 -14.39
N ARG A 183 -7.04 -29.48 -14.19
CA ARG A 183 -7.35 -28.16 -14.78
C ARG A 183 -7.31 -28.12 -16.33
N LEU A 184 -7.33 -29.29 -16.98
CA LEU A 184 -7.22 -29.56 -18.40
C LEU A 184 -8.36 -30.52 -18.81
N GLY A 185 -9.60 -30.02 -18.81
CA GLY A 185 -10.67 -30.45 -19.72
C GLY A 185 -10.98 -31.95 -19.89
N GLY A 186 -10.86 -32.78 -18.84
CA GLY A 186 -11.22 -34.20 -18.90
C GLY A 186 -12.14 -34.62 -17.76
N PRO A 187 -13.07 -35.57 -17.99
CA PRO A 187 -13.86 -36.17 -16.92
C PRO A 187 -12.93 -36.87 -15.91
N PRO A 188 -13.24 -36.85 -14.60
CA PRO A 188 -12.35 -37.40 -13.59
C PRO A 188 -12.24 -38.92 -13.74
N THR A 189 -11.10 -39.46 -13.34
CA THR A 189 -10.78 -40.88 -13.45
C THR A 189 -11.82 -41.73 -12.70
N GLY A 190 -12.53 -42.60 -13.43
CA GLY A 190 -13.56 -43.48 -12.87
C GLY A 190 -15.01 -43.03 -13.07
N THR A 191 -15.25 -41.94 -13.81
CA THR A 191 -16.62 -41.54 -14.20
C THR A 191 -16.99 -42.22 -15.52
N ASP A 192 -18.03 -43.04 -15.51
CA ASP A 192 -18.61 -43.59 -16.74
C ASP A 192 -19.40 -42.47 -17.45
N LEU A 193 -18.86 -42.00 -18.57
CA LEU A 193 -19.44 -40.93 -19.36
C LEU A 193 -20.80 -41.35 -19.93
N ASP A 194 -20.96 -42.65 -20.27
CA ASP A 194 -22.18 -43.18 -20.86
C ASP A 194 -23.31 -43.22 -19.83
N GLU A 195 -23.01 -43.55 -18.58
CA GLU A 195 -23.96 -43.51 -17.47
C GLU A 195 -24.42 -42.07 -17.19
N LEU A 196 -23.49 -41.12 -17.21
CA LEU A 196 -23.76 -39.70 -16.95
C LEU A 196 -24.66 -39.10 -18.03
N VAL A 197 -24.38 -39.39 -19.30
CA VAL A 197 -25.22 -38.93 -20.42
C VAL A 197 -26.60 -39.59 -20.39
N ARG A 198 -26.68 -40.89 -20.06
CA ARG A 198 -27.97 -41.58 -19.90
C ARG A 198 -28.82 -40.98 -18.78
N GLU A 199 -28.21 -40.58 -17.66
CA GLU A 199 -28.92 -39.85 -16.61
C GLU A 199 -29.39 -38.48 -17.14
N VAL A 200 -28.53 -37.67 -17.75
CA VAL A 200 -28.90 -36.36 -18.32
C VAL A 200 -30.08 -36.48 -19.32
N GLN A 201 -30.10 -37.54 -20.13
CA GLN A 201 -31.19 -37.84 -21.05
C GLN A 201 -32.53 -38.12 -20.34
N GLN A 202 -32.53 -38.77 -19.17
CA GLN A 202 -33.75 -39.04 -18.40
C GLN A 202 -34.39 -37.75 -17.87
N TRP A 203 -33.57 -36.73 -17.58
CA TRP A 203 -34.05 -35.47 -16.99
C TRP A 203 -34.37 -34.39 -18.04
N HIS A 204 -33.76 -34.46 -19.24
CA HIS A 204 -33.98 -33.50 -20.34
C HIS A 204 -34.25 -34.16 -21.70
N PRO A 205 -35.46 -34.71 -21.92
CA PRO A 205 -35.81 -35.40 -23.16
C PRO A 205 -35.84 -34.50 -24.41
N GLY A 206 -35.79 -33.18 -24.25
CA GLY A 206 -35.76 -32.20 -25.35
C GLY A 206 -34.38 -31.95 -25.98
N GLN A 207 -33.28 -32.42 -25.37
CA GLN A 207 -31.93 -32.25 -25.91
C GLN A 207 -31.48 -33.43 -26.79
N GLN A 208 -32.25 -33.70 -27.85
CA GLN A 208 -32.00 -34.80 -28.80
C GLN A 208 -30.57 -34.78 -29.40
N TRP A 209 -29.95 -33.60 -29.48
CA TRP A 209 -28.59 -33.41 -29.99
C TRP A 209 -27.50 -34.08 -29.17
N VAL A 210 -27.71 -34.29 -27.86
CA VAL A 210 -26.74 -35.01 -27.01
C VAL A 210 -26.71 -36.49 -27.38
N THR A 211 -27.88 -37.09 -27.62
CA THR A 211 -28.00 -38.48 -28.10
C THR A 211 -27.43 -38.64 -29.51
N VAL A 212 -27.69 -37.67 -30.40
CA VAL A 212 -27.11 -37.68 -31.76
C VAL A 212 -25.59 -37.61 -31.69
N ALA A 213 -25.01 -36.73 -30.86
CA ALA A 213 -23.57 -36.61 -30.70
C ALA A 213 -22.94 -37.88 -30.11
N GLN A 214 -23.58 -38.52 -29.13
CA GLN A 214 -23.09 -39.77 -28.54
C GLN A 214 -23.20 -40.95 -29.51
N LEU A 215 -24.32 -41.11 -30.20
CA LEU A 215 -24.49 -42.16 -31.22
C LEU A 215 -23.48 -42.01 -32.35
N LEU A 216 -23.22 -40.77 -32.80
CA LEU A 216 -22.17 -40.48 -33.77
C LEU A 216 -20.78 -40.81 -33.21
N HIS A 217 -20.50 -40.46 -31.96
CA HIS A 217 -19.22 -40.76 -31.32
C HIS A 217 -18.98 -42.28 -31.19
N SER A 218 -19.95 -43.03 -30.67
CA SER A 218 -19.88 -44.49 -30.54
C SER A 218 -19.80 -45.18 -31.89
N PHE A 219 -20.56 -44.70 -32.89
CA PHE A 219 -20.49 -45.22 -34.26
C PHE A 219 -19.09 -45.00 -34.86
N VAL A 220 -18.54 -43.78 -34.77
CA VAL A 220 -17.19 -43.45 -35.25
C VAL A 220 -16.11 -44.26 -34.52
N ALA A 221 -16.25 -44.45 -33.21
CA ALA A 221 -15.31 -45.24 -32.41
C ALA A 221 -15.33 -46.74 -32.78
N SER A 222 -16.49 -47.25 -33.21
CA SER A 222 -16.66 -48.64 -33.65
C SER A 222 -16.19 -48.92 -35.09
N LEU A 223 -15.94 -47.87 -35.88
CA LEU A 223 -15.48 -47.98 -37.27
C LEU A 223 -13.98 -48.26 -37.35
N THR A 224 -13.59 -49.08 -38.32
CA THR A 224 -12.18 -49.29 -38.69
C THR A 224 -11.57 -48.00 -39.26
N GLU A 225 -10.24 -47.91 -39.28
CA GLU A 225 -9.48 -46.81 -39.90
C GLU A 225 -10.00 -46.47 -41.31
N GLU A 226 -10.20 -47.50 -42.14
CA GLU A 226 -10.71 -47.38 -43.50
C GLU A 226 -12.17 -46.89 -43.50
N GLY A 227 -13.01 -47.44 -42.61
CA GLY A 227 -14.42 -47.03 -42.48
C GLY A 227 -14.60 -45.59 -42.00
N ARG A 228 -13.68 -45.08 -41.17
CA ARG A 228 -13.67 -43.66 -40.76
C ARG A 228 -13.33 -42.73 -41.93
N ARG A 229 -12.40 -43.12 -42.80
CA ARG A 229 -12.05 -42.34 -44.01
C ARG A 229 -13.20 -42.32 -45.01
N GLU A 230 -13.85 -43.47 -45.24
CA GLU A 230 -15.03 -43.55 -46.09
C GLU A 230 -16.21 -42.73 -45.55
N LEU A 231 -16.45 -42.79 -44.24
CA LEU A 231 -17.47 -41.96 -43.58
C LEU A 231 -17.19 -40.46 -43.76
N LEU A 232 -15.94 -40.03 -43.61
CA LEU A 232 -15.54 -38.64 -43.84
C LEU A 232 -15.78 -38.20 -45.29
N THR A 233 -15.47 -39.06 -46.27
CA THR A 233 -15.76 -38.75 -47.68
C THR A 233 -17.26 -38.62 -47.95
N LEU A 234 -18.08 -39.53 -47.40
CA LEU A 234 -19.54 -39.48 -47.52
C LEU A 234 -20.13 -38.24 -46.84
N LEU A 235 -19.58 -37.83 -45.69
CA LEU A 235 -19.98 -36.60 -45.00
C LEU A 235 -19.61 -35.34 -45.77
N VAL A 236 -18.42 -35.28 -46.36
CA VAL A 236 -17.99 -34.16 -47.21
C VAL A 236 -18.93 -34.03 -48.43
N ASP A 237 -19.26 -35.13 -49.08
CA ASP A 237 -20.15 -35.14 -50.24
C ASP A 237 -21.60 -34.78 -49.86
N ALA A 238 -22.09 -35.27 -48.72
CA ALA A 238 -23.40 -34.90 -48.20
C ALA A 238 -23.48 -33.41 -47.85
N VAL A 239 -22.49 -32.87 -47.12
CA VAL A 239 -22.45 -31.44 -46.72
C VAL A 239 -22.35 -30.53 -47.96
N ARG A 240 -21.60 -30.95 -48.98
CA ARG A 240 -21.56 -30.25 -50.28
C ARG A 240 -22.92 -30.29 -50.98
N ALA A 241 -23.63 -31.42 -50.95
CA ALA A 241 -24.97 -31.55 -51.54
C ALA A 241 -26.05 -30.71 -50.84
N PHE A 242 -25.90 -30.46 -49.53
CA PHE A 242 -26.82 -29.61 -48.75
C PHE A 242 -26.44 -28.11 -48.75
N GLY A 243 -25.42 -27.70 -49.50
CA GLY A 243 -25.16 -26.29 -49.84
C GLY A 243 -24.21 -25.52 -48.92
N ASP A 244 -23.46 -26.18 -48.03
CA ASP A 244 -22.44 -25.53 -47.20
C ASP A 244 -21.02 -25.91 -47.66
N GLU A 245 -20.57 -25.25 -48.74
CA GLU A 245 -19.24 -25.49 -49.32
C GLU A 245 -18.09 -25.17 -48.35
N HIS A 246 -18.29 -24.23 -47.42
CA HIS A 246 -17.25 -23.82 -46.48
C HIS A 246 -17.00 -24.90 -45.42
N THR A 247 -18.08 -25.50 -44.90
CA THR A 247 -18.00 -26.62 -43.96
C THR A 247 -17.49 -27.90 -44.63
N ALA A 248 -17.90 -28.17 -45.88
CA ALA A 248 -17.37 -29.29 -46.66
C ALA A 248 -15.86 -29.16 -46.91
N HIS A 249 -15.37 -27.95 -47.22
CA HIS A 249 -13.94 -27.72 -47.41
C HIS A 249 -13.13 -27.91 -46.12
N ARG A 250 -13.67 -27.48 -44.97
CA ARG A 250 -13.04 -27.70 -43.67
C ARG A 250 -12.99 -29.18 -43.29
N LEU A 251 -14.04 -29.95 -43.57
CA LEU A 251 -14.07 -31.39 -43.32
C LEU A 251 -13.09 -32.16 -44.21
N ALA A 252 -12.93 -31.74 -45.47
CA ALA A 252 -11.95 -32.32 -46.40
C ALA A 252 -10.48 -32.04 -46.02
N LEU A 253 -10.24 -30.98 -45.24
CA LEU A 253 -8.93 -30.59 -44.76
C LEU A 253 -8.51 -31.25 -43.44
N ILE A 254 -9.40 -32.00 -42.78
CA ILE A 254 -9.07 -32.77 -41.58
C ILE A 254 -8.15 -33.91 -42.03
N PRO A 255 -6.83 -33.86 -41.74
CA PRO A 255 -5.95 -34.96 -42.04
C PRO A 255 -6.41 -36.15 -41.21
N GLY A 256 -6.36 -37.36 -41.76
CA GLY A 256 -6.39 -38.55 -40.92
C GLY A 256 -5.24 -38.46 -39.93
N GLU A 257 -5.51 -38.04 -38.70
CA GLU A 257 -4.56 -38.09 -37.59
C GLU A 257 -4.31 -39.55 -37.27
N VAL A 258 -3.32 -40.10 -37.96
CA VAL A 258 -2.54 -41.25 -37.50
C VAL A 258 -1.16 -40.71 -37.16
N GLN A 259 -0.99 -40.32 -35.90
CA GLN A 259 0.16 -40.70 -35.07
C GLN A 259 -0.18 -40.55 -33.59
#